data_AF-A0A954H4F1-F1
#
_entry.id   AF-A0A954H4F1-F1
#
_cell.length_a   1.000
_cell.length_b   1.000
_cell.length_c   1.000
_cell.angle_alpha   90.00
_cell.angle_beta   90.00
_cell.angle_gamma   90.00
#
_symmetry.space_group_name_H-M   'P 1'
#
loop_
_entity.id
_entity.type
_entity.pdbx_description
1 polymer ?
#
loop_
_entity_poly.entity_id
_entity_poly.type
_entity_poly.pdbx_seq_one_letter_code
_entity_poly.pdbx_strand_id
1 'polypeptide(L)'
;VEYRAHAQFGDGSEGVYHKVDLGMIEAFLLDPRTFSQTAPSPVDKTQPTCFGADQWNWLLKSLRESKAPFKVLAMGAIWQDKKNKETDDLFTYWYERDALLDFIKTEQISGVVLLGGDIHLARHLVHPQRVGYNLHDFIISPGHSKVITALDVYHPSLEWSLVEGGQFLTLTADGTLDAPILTAEFRQPNSVINRKIEIPLNEMVSPPKVDTQRDLRTHWSFEKGFSNDSILGERIDAEPNNGVEIVQTDGIRGKAVRFVATKQQFLSIPRSFLDDNSAEHSVSLWFKPSSLPEHGSGLRSFLLESTAQGTPSNTSAWHLSLGMRAATDPGKVNLQLYTHTLRPASEPEAAPTAISQGPFDTLVDRDKLLNNWNHVAFTFDSQSLTLFLNGKQTKQYLLPVPGPASEFGGLVIGGHRAGTGRNYDGLIDEVTVWQRVLSMTELEELFESQDKQ
;
A
#
# COMPACT_ATOMS: atom_id res chain seq x y z
N VAL A 1 31.28 -6.77 38.15
CA VAL A 1 30.36 -5.67 37.79
C VAL A 1 29.92 -5.95 36.37
N GLU A 2 28.71 -6.49 36.21
CA GLU A 2 28.08 -6.60 34.90
C GLU A 2 27.84 -5.17 34.40
N TYR A 3 28.69 -4.68 33.52
CA TYR A 3 28.47 -3.40 32.86
C TYR A 3 27.33 -3.59 31.85
N ARG A 4 26.10 -3.31 32.27
CA ARG A 4 25.02 -3.00 31.32
C ARG A 4 25.09 -1.50 31.07
N ALA A 5 25.28 -1.11 29.81
CA ALA A 5 25.40 0.30 29.40
C ALA A 5 24.09 1.09 29.63
N HIS A 6 22.95 0.40 29.76
CA HIS A 6 21.65 1.00 29.96
C HIS A 6 21.18 0.85 31.41
N ALA A 7 20.77 1.96 32.02
CA ALA A 7 20.21 1.99 33.38
C ALA A 7 18.78 1.41 33.46
N GLN A 8 18.12 1.24 32.31
CA GLN A 8 16.77 0.69 32.15
C GLN A 8 16.79 -0.35 31.02
N PHE A 9 16.09 -1.47 31.22
CA PHE A 9 15.89 -2.50 30.20
C PHE A 9 14.55 -3.19 30.46
N GLY A 10 13.69 -3.22 29.44
CA GLY A 10 12.36 -3.80 29.50
C GLY A 10 11.55 -3.34 30.72
N ASP A 11 11.00 -4.30 31.44
CA ASP A 11 10.27 -4.10 32.70
C ASP A 11 11.16 -4.21 33.95
N GLY A 12 12.48 -4.27 33.77
CA GLY A 12 13.46 -4.54 34.82
C GLY A 12 13.77 -6.02 35.03
N SER A 13 13.11 -6.93 34.30
CA SER A 13 13.32 -8.38 34.37
C SER A 13 13.78 -8.99 33.04
N GLU A 14 13.09 -8.71 31.93
CA GLU A 14 13.37 -9.29 30.61
C GLU A 14 13.29 -8.26 29.47
N GLY A 15 13.94 -8.57 28.35
CA GLY A 15 14.04 -7.69 27.18
C GLY A 15 15.01 -6.52 27.34
N VAL A 16 15.30 -5.82 26.24
CA VAL A 16 16.16 -4.62 26.24
C VAL A 16 15.47 -3.35 25.73
N TYR A 17 14.14 -3.40 25.56
CA TYR A 17 13.34 -2.26 25.13
C TYR A 17 13.31 -1.15 26.18
N HIS A 18 13.36 0.11 25.75
CA HIS A 18 13.24 1.28 26.61
C HIS A 18 12.97 2.54 25.77
N LYS A 19 12.83 3.70 26.41
CA LYS A 19 12.71 4.98 25.70
C LYS A 19 13.63 6.04 26.31
N VAL A 20 14.05 6.99 25.48
CA VAL A 20 14.86 8.14 25.87
C VAL A 20 14.14 9.41 25.44
N ASP A 21 13.82 10.26 26.40
CA ASP A 21 13.24 11.58 26.17
C ASP A 21 14.35 12.62 26.00
N LEU A 22 14.44 13.22 24.81
CA LEU A 22 15.37 14.29 24.44
C LEU A 22 14.65 15.66 24.32
N GLY A 23 13.45 15.79 24.90
CA GLY A 23 12.60 16.96 24.86
C GLY A 23 11.77 17.04 23.57
N MET A 24 12.42 17.35 22.45
CA MET A 24 11.73 17.47 21.16
C MET A 24 11.53 16.11 20.46
N ILE A 25 12.43 15.16 20.76
CA ILE A 25 12.42 13.81 20.23
C ILE A 25 12.32 12.85 21.41
N GLU A 26 11.37 11.92 21.37
CA GLU A 26 11.40 10.74 22.22
C GLU A 26 11.75 9.52 21.35
N ALA A 27 12.86 8.86 21.66
CA ALA A 27 13.30 7.67 20.94
C ALA A 27 12.82 6.42 21.68
N PHE A 28 12.04 5.60 21.00
CA PHE A 28 11.55 4.30 21.47
C PHE A 28 12.47 3.23 20.90
N LEU A 29 13.29 2.63 21.76
CA LEU A 29 14.22 1.58 21.41
C LEU A 29 13.51 0.25 21.61
N LEU A 30 13.07 -0.37 20.51
CA LEU A 30 12.32 -1.61 20.51
C LEU A 30 13.28 -2.81 20.43
N ASP A 31 12.89 -3.91 21.07
CA ASP A 31 13.61 -5.17 21.05
C ASP A 31 12.83 -6.19 20.21
N PRO A 32 13.22 -6.43 18.94
CA PRO A 32 12.58 -7.41 18.08
C PRO A 32 13.21 -8.82 18.22
N ARG A 33 14.02 -9.08 19.27
CA ARG A 33 14.81 -10.31 19.39
C ARG A 33 14.42 -11.14 20.61
N THR A 34 14.36 -10.55 21.81
CA THR A 34 14.19 -11.34 23.05
C THR A 34 12.90 -12.15 23.09
N PHE A 35 11.78 -11.58 22.63
CA PHE A 35 10.47 -12.23 22.68
C PHE A 35 10.06 -12.87 21.35
N SER A 36 10.91 -12.76 20.33
CA SER A 36 10.61 -13.22 18.99
C SER A 36 10.30 -14.71 18.99
N GLN A 37 9.09 -15.06 18.56
CA GLN A 37 8.55 -16.42 18.41
C GLN A 37 8.47 -17.25 19.70
N THR A 38 8.60 -16.61 20.87
CA THR A 38 8.57 -17.32 22.16
C THR A 38 7.15 -17.60 22.67
N ALA A 39 6.15 -16.88 22.15
CA ALA A 39 4.76 -16.97 22.54
C ALA A 39 3.82 -16.56 21.39
N PRO A 40 2.50 -16.82 21.52
CA PRO A 40 1.50 -16.26 20.61
C PRO A 40 1.51 -14.73 20.60
N SER A 41 1.26 -14.14 19.43
CA SER A 41 1.14 -12.69 19.27
C SER A 41 -0.01 -12.11 20.12
N PRO A 42 0.19 -10.92 20.73
CA PRO A 42 -0.88 -10.20 21.41
C PRO A 42 -1.98 -9.70 20.47
N VAL A 43 -1.75 -9.64 19.15
CA VAL A 43 -2.75 -9.17 18.17
C VAL A 43 -3.42 -10.32 17.41
N ASP A 44 -2.70 -11.41 17.15
CA ASP A 44 -3.23 -12.63 16.54
C ASP A 44 -2.65 -13.87 17.24
N LYS A 45 -3.44 -14.49 18.11
CA LYS A 45 -3.00 -15.66 18.89
C LYS A 45 -2.69 -16.90 18.04
N THR A 46 -3.03 -16.89 16.76
CA THR A 46 -2.67 -17.98 15.82
C THR A 46 -1.27 -17.82 15.24
N GLN A 47 -0.63 -16.66 15.45
CA GLN A 47 0.70 -16.32 14.95
C GLN A 47 1.71 -16.19 16.11
N PRO A 48 3.01 -16.42 15.86
CA PRO A 48 4.07 -16.14 16.83
C PRO A 48 4.21 -14.63 17.09
N THR A 49 4.76 -14.22 18.23
CA THR A 49 4.98 -12.79 18.53
C THR A 49 6.33 -12.27 18.04
N CYS A 50 6.45 -10.97 17.72
CA CYS A 50 7.76 -10.30 17.60
C CYS A 50 8.16 -9.74 18.95
N PHE A 51 7.27 -8.93 19.53
CA PHE A 51 7.58 -8.09 20.69
C PHE A 51 7.23 -8.74 22.03
N GLY A 52 6.36 -9.74 22.05
CA GLY A 52 5.81 -10.27 23.29
C GLY A 52 4.77 -9.34 23.92
N ALA A 53 3.95 -9.87 24.83
CA ALA A 53 2.82 -9.15 25.40
C ALA A 53 3.24 -7.93 26.23
N ASP A 54 4.32 -8.02 27.00
CA ASP A 54 4.74 -6.97 27.92
C ASP A 54 5.32 -5.76 27.17
N GLN A 55 6.24 -5.99 26.23
CA GLN A 55 6.75 -4.91 25.37
C GLN A 55 5.65 -4.30 24.51
N TRP A 56 4.70 -5.11 24.00
CA TRP A 56 3.56 -4.60 23.25
C TRP A 56 2.71 -3.64 24.08
N ASN A 57 2.31 -4.05 25.29
CA ASN A 57 1.54 -3.21 26.20
C ASN A 57 2.31 -1.95 26.61
N TRP A 58 3.61 -2.09 26.89
CA TRP A 58 4.49 -0.96 27.19
C TRP A 58 4.57 0.02 26.02
N LEU A 59 4.70 -0.46 24.78
CA LEU A 59 4.84 0.36 23.58
C LEU A 59 3.58 1.19 23.34
N LEU A 60 2.40 0.55 23.32
CA LEU A 60 1.13 1.23 23.10
C LEU A 60 0.85 2.27 24.20
N LYS A 61 1.11 1.91 25.46
CA LYS A 61 0.96 2.84 26.59
C LYS A 61 1.92 4.03 26.46
N SER A 62 3.20 3.75 26.22
CA SER A 62 4.24 4.78 26.16
C SER A 62 4.04 5.75 24.99
N LEU A 63 3.57 5.26 23.84
CA LEU A 63 3.21 6.10 22.70
C LEU A 63 2.04 7.04 23.01
N ARG A 64 1.00 6.54 23.69
CA ARG A 64 -0.16 7.35 24.11
C ARG A 64 0.22 8.43 25.13
N GLU A 65 1.13 8.10 26.04
CA GLU A 65 1.55 9.00 27.12
C GLU A 65 2.58 10.04 26.65
N SER A 66 3.33 9.75 25.59
CA SER A 66 4.37 10.62 25.02
C SER A 66 3.85 12.03 24.73
N LYS A 67 4.62 13.04 25.19
CA LYS A 67 4.37 14.45 24.92
C LYS A 67 5.40 15.06 23.97
N ALA A 68 6.40 14.30 23.55
CA ALA A 68 7.40 14.78 22.61
C ALA A 68 6.75 15.07 21.25
N PRO A 69 7.09 16.20 20.60
CA PRO A 69 6.65 16.50 19.24
C PRO A 69 6.95 15.38 18.25
N PHE A 70 8.16 14.82 18.28
CA PHE A 70 8.58 13.73 17.40
C PHE A 70 8.86 12.45 18.19
N LYS A 71 8.44 11.31 17.63
CA LYS A 71 8.57 9.98 18.22
C LYS A 71 9.28 9.08 17.22
N VAL A 72 10.44 8.56 17.59
CA VAL A 72 11.25 7.71 16.70
C VAL A 72 11.11 6.27 17.18
N LEU A 73 10.46 5.42 16.39
CA LEU A 73 10.40 3.98 16.66
C LEU A 73 11.64 3.32 16.04
N ALA A 74 12.60 2.96 16.87
CA ALA A 74 13.91 2.49 16.47
C ALA A 74 14.12 1.01 16.82
N MET A 75 14.63 0.23 15.87
CA MET A 75 15.02 -1.17 16.13
C MET A 75 16.17 -1.63 15.25
N GLY A 76 16.83 -2.72 15.67
CA GLY A 76 17.91 -3.39 14.92
C GLY A 76 17.43 -4.35 13.82
N ALA A 77 16.25 -4.11 13.26
CA ALA A 77 15.64 -4.82 12.14
C ALA A 77 15.00 -3.79 11.20
N ILE A 78 14.40 -4.23 10.09
CA ILE A 78 13.65 -3.34 9.19
C ILE A 78 12.13 -3.50 9.34
N TRP A 79 11.38 -2.49 8.94
CA TRP A 79 9.91 -2.46 9.04
C TRP A 79 9.21 -3.16 7.87
N GLN A 80 9.86 -3.14 6.72
CA GLN A 80 9.43 -3.64 5.43
C GLN A 80 9.91 -5.08 5.18
N ASP A 81 9.50 -5.65 4.06
CA ASP A 81 9.94 -6.96 3.59
C ASP A 81 11.39 -6.89 3.08
N LYS A 82 12.30 -7.74 3.59
CA LYS A 82 13.68 -7.86 3.07
C LYS A 82 13.72 -8.41 1.63
N LYS A 83 12.62 -9.01 1.15
CA LYS A 83 12.49 -9.73 -0.13
C LYS A 83 13.52 -10.87 -0.26
N ASN A 84 13.87 -11.49 0.86
CA ASN A 84 14.78 -12.63 0.93
C ASN A 84 14.19 -13.75 1.80
N LYS A 85 15.02 -14.67 2.32
CA LYS A 85 14.58 -15.79 3.18
C LYS A 85 14.80 -15.52 4.67
N GLU A 86 15.38 -14.38 5.02
CA GLU A 86 15.59 -13.99 6.40
C GLU A 86 14.26 -13.53 7.01
N THR A 87 14.16 -13.57 8.33
CA THR A 87 12.91 -13.32 9.08
C THR A 87 13.06 -12.32 10.22
N ASP A 88 14.22 -11.68 10.28
CA ASP A 88 14.53 -10.52 11.11
C ASP A 88 14.06 -9.23 10.44
N ASP A 89 12.78 -9.20 10.06
CA ASP A 89 12.04 -8.05 9.58
C ASP A 89 10.61 -8.06 10.12
N LEU A 90 9.92 -6.91 10.03
CA LEU A 90 8.54 -6.80 10.52
C LEU A 90 7.50 -7.21 9.47
N PHE A 91 7.92 -7.59 8.26
CA PHE A 91 7.02 -8.25 7.32
C PHE A 91 6.69 -9.69 7.76
N THR A 92 7.65 -10.37 8.38
CA THR A 92 7.44 -11.65 9.07
C THR A 92 6.35 -11.54 10.14
N TYR A 93 6.30 -10.40 10.84
CA TYR A 93 5.33 -10.09 11.89
C TYR A 93 4.34 -9.01 11.47
N TRP A 94 3.92 -9.05 10.20
CA TRP A 94 3.10 -8.00 9.60
C TRP A 94 1.84 -7.68 10.42
N TYR A 95 1.24 -8.67 11.08
CA TYR A 95 0.06 -8.48 11.93
C TYR A 95 0.36 -7.56 13.13
N GLU A 96 1.51 -7.71 13.80
CA GLU A 96 1.93 -6.79 14.88
C GLU A 96 2.34 -5.43 14.32
N ARG A 97 3.06 -5.40 13.19
CA ARG A 97 3.46 -4.16 12.54
C ARG A 97 2.23 -3.33 12.15
N ASP A 98 1.31 -3.92 11.42
CA ASP A 98 0.15 -3.23 10.87
C ASP A 98 -0.80 -2.82 11.99
N ALA A 99 -1.00 -3.65 13.03
CA ALA A 99 -1.76 -3.28 14.21
C ALA A 99 -1.14 -2.10 14.98
N LEU A 100 0.20 -1.99 15.06
CA LEU A 100 0.88 -0.85 15.67
C LEU A 100 0.68 0.43 14.85
N LEU A 101 0.79 0.34 13.52
CA LEU A 101 0.57 1.48 12.64
C LEU A 101 -0.91 1.93 12.65
N ASP A 102 -1.85 0.99 12.71
CA ASP A 102 -3.28 1.27 12.85
C ASP A 102 -3.62 1.90 14.20
N PHE A 103 -2.93 1.46 15.27
CA PHE A 103 -3.02 2.10 16.57
C PHE A 103 -2.57 3.56 16.51
N ILE A 104 -1.42 3.85 15.89
CA ILE A 104 -0.92 5.23 15.70
C ILE A 104 -1.94 6.08 14.92
N LYS A 105 -2.51 5.53 13.83
CA LYS A 105 -3.57 6.20 13.03
C LYS A 105 -4.81 6.48 13.89
N THR A 106 -5.27 5.49 14.63
CA THR A 106 -6.54 5.53 15.38
C THR A 106 -6.47 6.48 16.57
N GLU A 107 -5.36 6.46 17.30
CA GLU A 107 -5.08 7.34 18.43
C GLU A 107 -4.58 8.73 17.98
N GLN A 108 -4.43 8.95 16.66
CA GLN A 108 -3.98 10.20 16.04
C GLN A 108 -2.65 10.69 16.61
N ILE A 109 -1.70 9.77 16.80
CA ILE A 109 -0.39 10.08 17.40
C ILE A 109 0.48 10.78 16.36
N SER A 110 0.77 12.06 16.63
CA SER A 110 1.55 12.91 15.73
C SER A 110 3.06 12.65 15.81
N GLY A 111 3.76 13.02 14.73
CA GLY A 111 5.22 13.10 14.69
C GLY A 111 5.95 11.77 14.76
N VAL A 112 5.31 10.65 14.42
CA VAL A 112 5.94 9.33 14.42
C VAL A 112 6.77 9.14 13.14
N VAL A 113 8.01 8.69 13.30
CA VAL A 113 8.86 8.16 12.22
C VAL A 113 9.42 6.80 12.60
N LEU A 114 9.79 6.02 11.58
CA LEU A 114 10.40 4.71 11.75
C LEU A 114 11.91 4.78 11.51
N LEU A 115 12.66 4.01 12.29
CA LEU A 115 14.10 3.84 12.16
C LEU A 115 14.46 2.35 12.24
N GLY A 116 15.04 1.83 11.16
CA GLY A 116 15.51 0.45 11.04
C GLY A 116 16.97 0.34 10.60
N GLY A 117 17.46 -0.89 10.50
CA GLY A 117 18.84 -1.19 10.09
C GLY A 117 18.99 -2.64 9.60
N ASP A 118 20.21 -3.17 9.63
CA ASP A 118 20.47 -4.61 9.38
C ASP A 118 20.26 -5.13 7.94
N ILE A 119 20.33 -4.25 6.94
CA ILE A 119 20.35 -4.64 5.51
C ILE A 119 21.60 -4.19 4.77
N HIS A 120 22.57 -3.61 5.49
CA HIS A 120 23.88 -3.19 4.96
C HIS A 120 23.81 -2.21 3.78
N LEU A 121 22.82 -1.33 3.81
CA LEU A 121 22.66 -0.17 2.94
C LEU A 121 21.69 0.83 3.60
N ALA A 122 21.67 2.06 3.11
CA ALA A 122 20.76 3.08 3.61
C ALA A 122 19.58 3.27 2.66
N ARG A 123 18.39 3.51 3.23
CA ARG A 123 17.18 3.79 2.47
C ARG A 123 16.32 4.81 3.18
N HIS A 124 15.55 5.54 2.39
CA HIS A 124 14.47 6.39 2.85
C HIS A 124 13.19 6.02 2.09
N LEU A 125 12.18 5.59 2.84
CA LEU A 125 10.86 5.28 2.33
C LEU A 125 9.83 6.25 2.90
N VAL A 126 8.77 6.49 2.13
CA VAL A 126 7.62 7.31 2.54
C VAL A 126 6.33 6.54 2.27
N HIS A 127 5.74 5.96 3.32
CA HIS A 127 4.46 5.25 3.25
C HIS A 127 3.32 6.27 3.29
N PRO A 128 2.65 6.55 2.16
CA PRO A 128 1.73 7.66 2.08
C PRO A 128 0.50 7.43 2.95
N GLN A 129 0.13 8.42 3.76
CA GLN A 129 -1.09 8.41 4.59
C GLN A 129 -1.24 7.20 5.54
N ARG A 130 -0.19 6.37 5.73
CA ARG A 130 -0.28 5.09 6.46
C ARG A 130 -0.81 5.25 7.88
N VAL A 131 -0.47 6.37 8.52
CA VAL A 131 -0.88 6.72 9.88
C VAL A 131 -1.78 7.97 9.93
N GLY A 132 -2.40 8.31 8.80
CA GLY A 132 -3.14 9.57 8.61
C GLY A 132 -2.27 10.74 8.15
N TYR A 133 -0.98 10.49 7.93
CA TYR A 133 -0.02 11.35 7.26
C TYR A 133 1.06 10.48 6.61
N ASN A 134 1.99 11.08 5.86
CA ASN A 134 3.11 10.37 5.26
C ASN A 134 4.07 9.85 6.34
N LEU A 135 4.17 8.53 6.49
CA LEU A 135 5.06 7.90 7.45
C LEU A 135 6.44 7.73 6.84
N HIS A 136 7.42 8.43 7.41
CA HIS A 136 8.81 8.32 7.01
C HIS A 136 9.46 7.11 7.68
N ASP A 137 10.11 6.26 6.88
CA ASP A 137 10.90 5.11 7.32
C ASP A 137 12.35 5.27 6.86
N PHE A 138 13.24 5.40 7.84
CA PHE A 138 14.66 5.56 7.64
C PHE A 138 15.36 4.24 7.95
N ILE A 139 16.06 3.68 6.98
CA ILE A 139 16.93 2.53 7.21
C ILE A 139 18.38 2.97 7.13
N ILE A 140 19.15 2.70 8.18
CA ILE A 140 20.55 3.07 8.25
C ILE A 140 21.45 1.88 8.60
N SER A 141 22.22 1.45 7.61
CA SER A 141 23.31 0.48 7.74
C SER A 141 24.19 0.57 6.48
N PRO A 142 25.46 0.14 6.46
CA PRO A 142 26.28 -0.22 7.59
C PRO A 142 27.13 0.97 8.09
N GLY A 143 27.33 1.07 9.40
CA GLY A 143 28.38 1.93 9.97
C GLY A 143 29.80 1.46 9.66
N HIS A 144 29.95 0.27 9.05
CA HIS A 144 31.21 -0.31 8.58
C HIS A 144 31.25 -0.36 7.03
N SER A 145 32.31 -0.94 6.46
CA SER A 145 32.58 -0.90 5.00
C SER A 145 31.84 -1.93 4.13
N LYS A 146 31.24 -2.97 4.71
CA LYS A 146 30.67 -4.10 3.95
C LYS A 146 29.18 -3.87 3.71
N VAL A 147 28.82 -3.80 2.44
CA VAL A 147 27.44 -3.64 1.93
C VAL A 147 26.83 -4.98 1.49
N ILE A 148 25.50 -5.04 1.34
CA ILE A 148 24.79 -6.17 0.72
C ILE A 148 23.90 -5.64 -0.41
N THR A 149 24.47 -5.50 -1.61
CA THR A 149 23.78 -4.95 -2.79
C THR A 149 22.50 -5.71 -3.17
N ALA A 150 22.43 -7.01 -2.88
CA ALA A 150 21.25 -7.83 -3.16
C ALA A 150 20.01 -7.41 -2.35
N LEU A 151 20.18 -6.63 -1.27
CA LEU A 151 19.09 -6.10 -0.44
C LEU A 151 18.63 -4.70 -0.91
N ASP A 152 19.22 -4.15 -1.98
CA ASP A 152 18.73 -2.93 -2.65
C ASP A 152 17.54 -3.28 -3.55
N VAL A 153 16.46 -3.73 -2.90
CA VAL A 153 15.28 -4.29 -3.54
C VAL A 153 14.22 -3.23 -3.78
N TYR A 154 13.44 -3.40 -4.85
CA TYR A 154 12.29 -2.55 -5.12
C TYR A 154 11.32 -2.51 -3.94
N HIS A 155 10.77 -1.32 -3.66
CA HIS A 155 9.62 -1.13 -2.78
C HIS A 155 8.82 0.09 -3.30
N PRO A 156 7.48 0.06 -3.37
CA PRO A 156 6.70 1.15 -3.97
C PRO A 156 6.84 2.50 -3.24
N SER A 157 7.12 2.47 -1.94
CA SER A 157 7.39 3.65 -1.11
C SER A 157 8.87 4.10 -1.09
N LEU A 158 9.77 3.47 -1.86
CA LEU A 158 11.19 3.83 -1.87
C LEU A 158 11.42 5.18 -2.56
N GLU A 159 11.95 6.16 -1.84
CA GLU A 159 12.33 7.45 -2.41
C GLU A 159 13.83 7.58 -2.67
N TRP A 160 14.64 6.81 -1.95
CA TRP A 160 16.10 6.87 -2.08
C TRP A 160 16.78 5.66 -1.44
N SER A 161 17.89 5.23 -2.04
CA SER A 161 18.81 4.23 -1.48
C SER A 161 20.27 4.61 -1.74
N LEU A 162 21.17 4.11 -0.90
CA LEU A 162 22.62 4.22 -1.08
C LEU A 162 23.33 2.95 -0.62
N VAL A 163 24.02 2.30 -1.57
CA VAL A 163 24.76 1.04 -1.37
C VAL A 163 26.24 1.32 -1.11
N GLU A 164 26.52 2.01 0.00
CA GLU A 164 27.88 2.34 0.43
C GLU A 164 28.08 2.12 1.93
N GLY A 165 29.33 1.95 2.36
CA GLY A 165 29.68 1.78 3.76
C GLY A 165 29.90 3.10 4.51
N GLY A 166 30.08 2.98 5.82
CA GLY A 166 30.45 4.10 6.70
C GLY A 166 29.32 5.12 6.87
N GLN A 167 28.07 4.68 6.81
CA GLN A 167 26.93 5.57 6.89
C GLN A 167 26.40 5.70 8.32
N PHE A 168 25.90 6.88 8.66
CA PHE A 168 25.13 7.12 9.88
C PHE A 168 24.02 8.14 9.63
N LEU A 169 22.99 8.13 10.47
CA LEU A 169 21.86 9.05 10.39
C LEU A 169 21.91 10.00 11.58
N THR A 170 21.68 11.29 11.35
CA THR A 170 21.37 12.24 12.43
C THR A 170 19.94 12.70 12.31
N LEU A 171 19.20 12.63 13.42
CA LEU A 171 17.88 13.23 13.57
C LEU A 171 18.00 14.46 14.48
N THR A 172 17.57 15.62 14.01
CA THR A 172 17.59 16.88 14.77
C THR A 172 16.21 17.50 14.74
N ALA A 173 15.68 17.89 15.88
CA ALA A 173 14.40 18.59 15.96
C ALA A 173 14.62 20.06 16.36
N ASP A 174 14.14 20.98 15.52
CA ASP A 174 14.11 22.40 15.82
C ASP A 174 12.73 22.79 16.36
N GLY A 175 12.67 23.08 17.66
CA GLY A 175 11.46 23.55 18.33
C GLY A 175 11.34 25.07 18.46
N THR A 176 12.26 25.84 17.86
CA THR A 176 12.26 27.31 17.94
C THR A 176 11.33 27.96 16.93
N LEU A 177 10.83 27.19 15.96
CA LEU A 177 9.91 27.62 14.92
C LEU A 177 8.45 27.43 15.35
N ASP A 178 7.54 28.21 14.76
CA ASP A 178 6.09 28.09 15.01
C ASP A 178 5.56 26.68 14.69
N ALA A 179 6.10 26.05 13.64
CA ALA A 179 5.94 24.63 13.35
C ALA A 179 7.29 23.94 13.53
N PRO A 180 7.47 23.11 14.58
CA PRO A 180 8.72 22.38 14.77
C PRO A 180 9.09 21.53 13.55
N ILE A 181 10.39 21.39 13.27
CA ILE A 181 10.88 20.62 12.12
C ILE A 181 11.77 19.48 12.60
N LEU A 182 11.53 18.26 12.09
CA LEU A 182 12.45 17.14 12.19
C LEU A 182 13.34 17.10 10.94
N THR A 183 14.64 17.21 11.13
CA THR A 183 15.65 17.06 10.07
C THR A 183 16.33 15.70 10.18
N ALA A 184 16.26 14.91 9.12
CA ALA A 184 17.00 13.67 8.97
C ALA A 184 18.13 13.84 7.94
N GLU A 185 19.38 13.59 8.35
CA GLU A 185 20.54 13.63 7.46
C GLU A 185 21.24 12.27 7.42
N PHE A 186 21.29 11.68 6.22
CA PHE A 186 22.13 10.53 5.91
C PHE A 186 23.54 11.02 5.64
N ARG A 187 24.49 10.59 6.46
CA ARG A 187 25.85 11.13 6.50
C ARG A 187 26.90 10.05 6.33
N GLN A 188 28.05 10.47 5.85
CA GLN A 188 29.30 9.70 5.79
C GLN A 188 30.44 10.52 6.42
N PRO A 189 31.61 9.91 6.69
CA PRO A 189 32.81 10.63 7.12
C PRO A 189 33.13 11.84 6.23
N ASN A 190 33.95 12.74 6.76
CA ASN A 190 34.37 13.97 6.06
C ASN A 190 33.20 14.93 5.74
N SER A 191 32.18 14.94 6.60
CA SER A 191 31.03 15.87 6.52
C SER A 191 30.17 15.70 5.27
N VAL A 192 30.21 14.53 4.63
CA VAL A 192 29.34 14.24 3.48
C VAL A 192 27.91 14.04 3.97
N ILE A 193 26.97 14.78 3.38
CA ILE A 193 25.52 14.61 3.55
C ILE A 193 24.98 14.07 2.23
N ASN A 194 24.58 12.80 2.22
CA ASN A 194 24.08 12.11 1.04
C ASN A 194 22.60 12.40 0.78
N ARG A 195 21.84 12.65 1.84
CA ARG A 195 20.42 13.02 1.76
C ARG A 195 20.03 13.82 3.00
N LYS A 196 19.31 14.91 2.81
CA LYS A 196 18.68 15.71 3.87
C LYS A 196 17.17 15.72 3.64
N ILE A 197 16.39 15.46 4.69
CA ILE A 197 14.93 15.52 4.69
C ILE A 197 14.52 16.43 5.85
N GLU A 198 13.65 17.39 5.58
CA GLU A 198 13.08 18.30 6.58
C GLU A 198 11.58 18.06 6.60
N ILE A 199 11.05 17.70 7.78
CA ILE A 199 9.66 17.29 7.96
C ILE A 199 9.03 18.21 9.01
N PRO A 200 8.22 19.18 8.60
CA PRO A 200 7.43 20.01 9.51
C PRO A 200 6.41 19.17 10.30
N LEU A 201 6.27 19.45 11.60
CA LEU A 201 5.34 18.70 12.48
C LEU A 201 3.89 18.81 12.01
N ASN A 202 3.48 19.93 11.41
CA ASN A 202 2.12 20.11 10.90
C ASN A 202 1.77 19.20 9.71
N GLU A 203 2.77 18.63 9.01
CA GLU A 203 2.58 17.59 8.00
C GLU A 203 2.48 16.19 8.62
N MET A 204 2.77 16.06 9.92
CA MET A 204 2.78 14.80 10.68
C MET A 204 1.64 14.74 11.70
N VAL A 205 0.49 15.33 11.36
CA VAL A 205 -0.72 15.33 12.18
C VAL A 205 -1.86 14.76 11.35
N SER A 206 -2.61 13.80 11.89
CA SER A 206 -3.77 13.24 11.21
C SER A 206 -4.87 14.31 11.09
N PRO A 207 -5.49 14.49 9.91
CA PRO A 207 -6.56 15.46 9.73
C PRO A 207 -7.80 15.11 10.58
N PRO A 208 -8.67 16.08 10.91
CA PRO A 208 -9.92 15.82 11.62
C PRO A 208 -10.84 14.85 10.85
N LYS A 209 -11.59 14.01 11.57
CA LYS A 209 -12.43 12.91 11.04
C LYS A 209 -13.62 13.31 10.13
N VAL A 210 -13.73 14.57 9.69
CA VAL A 210 -14.94 15.13 9.05
C VAL A 210 -14.94 15.00 7.53
N ASP A 211 -13.93 14.37 6.93
CA ASP A 211 -13.75 14.40 5.48
C ASP A 211 -14.74 13.48 4.72
N THR A 212 -15.49 14.07 3.78
CA THR A 212 -16.34 13.37 2.81
C THR A 212 -15.53 12.56 1.79
N GLN A 213 -14.22 12.77 1.69
CA GLN A 213 -13.26 11.96 0.93
C GLN A 213 -12.49 10.99 1.82
N ARG A 214 -13.05 10.61 2.99
CA ARG A 214 -12.39 9.73 3.96
C ARG A 214 -11.78 8.49 3.29
N ASP A 215 -10.47 8.34 3.50
CA ASP A 215 -9.63 7.25 3.02
C ASP A 215 -9.59 7.12 1.48
N LEU A 216 -9.93 8.18 0.72
CA LEU A 216 -9.71 8.26 -0.73
C LEU A 216 -8.21 8.17 -1.04
N ARG A 217 -7.84 7.21 -1.89
CA ARG A 217 -6.44 6.97 -2.32
C ARG A 217 -6.18 7.45 -3.73
N THR A 218 -7.13 7.27 -4.64
CA THR A 218 -6.96 7.70 -6.03
C THR A 218 -8.28 8.16 -6.61
N HIS A 219 -8.21 9.13 -7.53
CA HIS A 219 -9.32 9.50 -8.40
C HIS A 219 -8.77 10.01 -9.72
N TRP A 220 -8.88 9.21 -10.79
CA TRP A 220 -8.55 9.63 -12.15
C TRP A 220 -9.86 9.96 -12.86
N SER A 221 -10.23 11.25 -12.84
CA SER A 221 -11.42 11.81 -13.51
C SER A 221 -11.23 12.03 -15.00
N PHE A 222 -9.98 12.11 -15.46
CA PHE A 222 -9.59 12.44 -16.83
C PHE A 222 -9.98 13.82 -17.36
N GLU A 223 -10.66 14.64 -16.56
CA GLU A 223 -11.01 16.02 -16.88
C GLU A 223 -9.77 16.92 -17.01
N LYS A 224 -8.77 16.66 -16.17
CA LYS A 224 -7.49 17.38 -16.10
C LYS A 224 -6.34 16.60 -16.74
N GLY A 225 -6.62 15.82 -17.78
CA GLY A 225 -5.59 15.00 -18.42
C GLY A 225 -5.43 13.67 -17.68
N PHE A 226 -4.19 13.22 -17.47
CA PHE A 226 -3.93 11.94 -16.81
C PHE A 226 -3.60 12.07 -15.31
N SER A 227 -3.70 13.28 -14.76
CA SER A 227 -3.47 13.51 -13.34
C SER A 227 -4.59 12.94 -12.48
N ASN A 228 -4.23 12.54 -11.27
CA ASN A 228 -5.20 12.13 -10.25
C ASN A 228 -5.55 13.30 -9.32
N ASP A 229 -6.73 13.26 -8.72
CA ASP A 229 -7.26 14.31 -7.84
C ASP A 229 -7.20 13.92 -6.34
N SER A 230 -6.28 13.03 -5.91
CA SER A 230 -6.16 12.59 -4.51
C SER A 230 -5.03 13.27 -3.73
N ILE A 231 -5.04 13.09 -2.41
CA ILE A 231 -3.97 13.54 -1.49
C ILE A 231 -2.59 12.93 -1.81
N LEU A 232 -2.54 11.88 -2.63
CA LEU A 232 -1.27 11.26 -3.03
C LEU A 232 -0.53 12.10 -4.09
N GLY A 233 -1.23 12.98 -4.81
CA GLY A 233 -0.64 13.89 -5.78
C GLY A 233 0.05 13.17 -6.95
N GLU A 234 1.00 13.85 -7.60
CA GLU A 234 1.60 13.43 -8.87
C GLU A 234 2.32 12.08 -8.85
N ARG A 235 2.64 11.52 -7.67
CA ARG A 235 3.32 10.23 -7.52
C ARG A 235 2.56 9.05 -8.15
N ILE A 236 1.25 9.23 -8.37
CA ILE A 236 0.36 8.24 -8.97
C ILE A 236 -0.40 8.81 -10.18
N ASP A 237 0.10 9.90 -10.78
CA ASP A 237 -0.43 10.34 -12.07
C ASP A 237 -0.24 9.23 -13.11
N ALA A 238 -1.22 9.10 -14.00
CA ALA A 238 -1.23 8.06 -15.00
C ALA A 238 -0.38 8.47 -16.21
N GLU A 239 0.37 7.53 -16.76
CA GLU A 239 1.21 7.73 -17.94
C GLU A 239 0.58 7.04 -19.16
N PRO A 240 0.25 7.78 -20.23
CA PRO A 240 -0.34 7.20 -21.43
C PRO A 240 0.71 6.44 -22.25
N ASN A 241 0.38 5.20 -22.63
CA ASN A 241 1.25 4.35 -23.45
C ASN A 241 0.62 4.06 -24.81
N ASN A 242 1.45 3.96 -25.85
CA ASN A 242 1.02 3.61 -27.22
C ASN A 242 -0.03 4.57 -27.81
N GLY A 243 0.08 5.86 -27.48
CA GLY A 243 -0.79 6.92 -28.03
C GLY A 243 -2.22 6.87 -27.52
N VAL A 244 -2.44 6.44 -26.27
CA VAL A 244 -3.73 6.61 -25.58
C VAL A 244 -4.16 8.07 -25.63
N GLU A 245 -5.45 8.29 -25.90
CA GLU A 245 -6.04 9.63 -26.05
C GLU A 245 -7.22 9.82 -25.09
N ILE A 246 -7.40 11.06 -24.66
CA ILE A 246 -8.60 11.50 -23.93
C ILE A 246 -9.60 12.05 -24.94
N VAL A 247 -10.78 11.43 -24.98
CA VAL A 247 -11.92 11.91 -25.77
C VAL A 247 -12.60 13.06 -25.05
N GLN A 248 -13.00 14.09 -25.78
CA GLN A 248 -13.43 15.35 -25.18
C GLN A 248 -14.94 15.42 -24.83
N THR A 249 -15.78 14.54 -25.40
CA THR A 249 -17.25 14.70 -25.35
C THR A 249 -18.03 13.37 -25.27
N ASP A 250 -17.36 12.26 -24.96
CA ASP A 250 -17.99 10.91 -24.90
C ASP A 250 -17.68 10.20 -23.57
N GLY A 251 -17.24 10.96 -22.56
CA GLY A 251 -17.12 10.47 -21.19
C GLY A 251 -18.48 10.30 -20.52
N ILE A 252 -18.52 9.54 -19.42
CA ILE A 252 -19.74 9.53 -18.60
C ILE A 252 -19.91 10.91 -17.94
N ARG A 253 -18.80 11.62 -17.69
CA ARG A 253 -18.80 12.98 -17.16
C ARG A 253 -17.85 13.89 -17.92
N GLY A 254 -18.20 14.18 -19.18
CA GLY A 254 -17.40 15.06 -20.03
C GLY A 254 -16.37 14.27 -20.83
N LYS A 255 -15.14 14.16 -20.32
CA LYS A 255 -14.04 13.47 -20.99
C LYS A 255 -13.92 12.03 -20.50
N ALA A 256 -13.24 11.19 -21.28
CA ALA A 256 -12.87 9.84 -20.87
C ALA A 256 -11.62 9.38 -21.61
N VAL A 257 -11.00 8.30 -21.17
CA VAL A 257 -9.85 7.73 -21.86
C VAL A 257 -10.31 6.67 -22.85
N ARG A 258 -9.83 6.76 -24.09
CA ARG A 258 -10.08 5.76 -25.13
C ARG A 258 -8.90 4.81 -25.26
N PHE A 259 -9.22 3.53 -25.26
CA PHE A 259 -8.28 2.44 -25.52
C PHE A 259 -8.64 1.72 -26.82
N VAL A 260 -7.63 1.45 -27.63
CA VAL A 260 -7.74 0.61 -28.83
C VAL A 260 -6.89 -0.63 -28.65
N ALA A 261 -7.52 -1.79 -28.49
CA ALA A 261 -6.82 -3.03 -28.15
C ALA A 261 -5.77 -3.44 -29.19
N THR A 262 -6.04 -3.23 -30.48
CA THR A 262 -5.11 -3.56 -31.57
C THR A 262 -3.84 -2.70 -31.57
N LYS A 263 -3.88 -1.53 -30.92
CA LYS A 263 -2.72 -0.67 -30.67
C LYS A 263 -2.02 -0.97 -29.34
N GLN A 264 -2.52 -1.93 -28.56
CA GLN A 264 -2.01 -2.27 -27.23
C GLN A 264 -1.94 -1.06 -26.30
N GLN A 265 -2.97 -0.23 -26.34
CA GLN A 265 -3.06 0.99 -25.54
C GLN A 265 -3.35 0.67 -24.06
N PHE A 266 -2.74 1.40 -23.15
CA PHE A 266 -2.96 1.32 -21.71
C PHE A 266 -2.42 2.57 -20.99
N LEU A 267 -2.83 2.78 -19.75
CA LEU A 267 -2.19 3.73 -18.84
C LEU A 267 -1.34 2.98 -17.81
N SER A 268 -0.14 3.47 -17.49
CA SER A 268 0.67 2.98 -16.38
C SER A 268 0.64 3.95 -15.20
N ILE A 269 0.41 3.42 -14.00
CA ILE A 269 0.50 4.15 -12.74
C ILE A 269 1.75 3.60 -12.04
N PRO A 270 2.78 4.43 -11.82
CA PRO A 270 4.12 3.94 -11.49
C PRO A 270 4.30 3.50 -10.04
N ARG A 271 3.37 3.85 -9.15
CA ARG A 271 3.47 3.55 -7.71
C ARG A 271 2.16 3.02 -7.15
N SER A 272 2.25 2.22 -6.09
CA SER A 272 1.07 1.81 -5.33
C SER A 272 0.49 2.97 -4.53
N PHE A 273 -0.78 2.82 -4.20
CA PHE A 273 -1.60 3.84 -3.54
C PHE A 273 -2.40 3.28 -2.36
N LEU A 274 -2.34 1.97 -2.11
CA LEU A 274 -2.87 1.34 -0.90
C LEU A 274 -1.72 1.03 0.07
N ASP A 275 -2.07 0.78 1.32
CA ASP A 275 -1.13 0.28 2.32
C ASP A 275 -0.55 -1.08 1.88
N ASP A 276 0.72 -1.34 2.24
CA ASP A 276 1.48 -2.51 1.77
C ASP A 276 0.72 -3.83 2.01
N ASN A 277 0.05 -3.92 3.16
CA ASN A 277 -0.90 -4.98 3.49
C ASN A 277 -2.29 -4.39 3.68
N SER A 278 -3.02 -4.22 2.57
CA SER A 278 -4.34 -3.63 2.61
C SER A 278 -5.35 -4.61 3.21
N ALA A 279 -5.77 -4.38 4.45
CA ALA A 279 -6.84 -5.16 5.09
C ALA A 279 -8.20 -4.96 4.39
N GLU A 280 -8.44 -3.76 3.88
CA GLU A 280 -9.70 -3.41 3.21
C GLU A 280 -9.51 -2.32 2.16
N HIS A 281 -10.29 -2.40 1.08
CA HIS A 281 -10.35 -1.36 0.06
C HIS A 281 -11.60 -1.48 -0.81
N SER A 282 -11.91 -0.40 -1.52
CA SER A 282 -12.94 -0.36 -2.55
C SER A 282 -12.38 0.24 -3.83
N VAL A 283 -12.79 -0.31 -4.97
CA VAL A 283 -12.42 0.19 -6.29
C VAL A 283 -13.70 0.42 -7.08
N SER A 284 -13.73 1.52 -7.83
CA SER A 284 -14.84 1.87 -8.72
C SER A 284 -14.32 2.47 -10.02
N LEU A 285 -14.99 2.17 -11.13
CA LEU A 285 -14.77 2.84 -12.41
C LEU A 285 -16.01 2.73 -13.31
N TRP A 286 -16.08 3.61 -14.30
CA TRP A 286 -16.98 3.49 -15.43
C TRP A 286 -16.26 2.93 -16.65
N PHE A 287 -16.94 2.09 -17.42
CA PHE A 287 -16.40 1.55 -18.67
C PHE A 287 -17.48 1.39 -19.74
N LYS A 288 -17.08 1.57 -21.02
CA LYS A 288 -17.94 1.41 -22.20
C LYS A 288 -17.21 0.60 -23.26
N PRO A 289 -17.40 -0.74 -23.29
CA PRO A 289 -16.65 -1.62 -24.17
C PRO A 289 -17.11 -1.49 -25.63
N SER A 290 -16.17 -1.30 -26.54
CA SER A 290 -16.42 -1.35 -28.00
C SER A 290 -16.35 -2.76 -28.56
N SER A 291 -15.68 -3.66 -27.86
CA SER A 291 -15.68 -5.10 -28.14
C SER A 291 -15.69 -5.89 -26.84
N LEU A 292 -16.17 -7.13 -26.91
CA LEU A 292 -16.16 -8.09 -25.81
C LEU A 292 -15.47 -9.37 -26.27
N PRO A 293 -14.76 -10.10 -25.38
CA PRO A 293 -14.20 -11.41 -25.71
C PRO A 293 -15.24 -12.31 -26.36
N GLU A 294 -14.90 -12.86 -27.52
CA GLU A 294 -15.82 -13.68 -28.31
C GLU A 294 -16.16 -14.99 -27.57
N HIS A 295 -17.40 -15.43 -27.67
CA HIS A 295 -17.81 -16.72 -27.10
C HIS A 295 -16.93 -17.86 -27.65
N GLY A 296 -16.55 -18.80 -26.77
CA GLY A 296 -15.67 -19.92 -27.12
C GLY A 296 -14.20 -19.55 -27.37
N SER A 297 -13.85 -18.26 -27.33
CA SER A 297 -12.46 -17.81 -27.48
C SER A 297 -11.66 -17.89 -26.17
N GLY A 298 -10.33 -17.95 -26.29
CA GLY A 298 -9.41 -17.77 -25.15
C GLY A 298 -9.08 -16.31 -24.84
N LEU A 299 -9.79 -15.36 -25.46
CA LEU A 299 -9.50 -13.93 -25.35
C LEU A 299 -9.83 -13.41 -23.95
N ARG A 300 -8.97 -12.48 -23.50
CA ARG A 300 -9.07 -11.81 -22.21
C ARG A 300 -8.80 -10.34 -22.44
N SER A 301 -9.57 -9.49 -21.80
CA SER A 301 -9.43 -8.04 -21.88
C SER A 301 -9.51 -7.48 -20.47
N PHE A 302 -8.55 -6.65 -20.07
CA PHE A 302 -8.45 -6.17 -18.69
C PHE A 302 -8.86 -4.70 -18.60
N LEU A 303 -9.74 -4.39 -17.65
CA LEU A 303 -10.06 -3.01 -17.29
C LEU A 303 -8.94 -2.44 -16.43
N LEU A 304 -8.41 -3.23 -15.50
CA LEU A 304 -7.21 -2.90 -14.75
C LEU A 304 -6.49 -4.14 -14.23
N GLU A 305 -5.18 -4.03 -14.02
CA GLU A 305 -4.38 -5.04 -13.34
C GLU A 305 -3.14 -4.44 -12.67
N SER A 306 -2.88 -4.81 -11.42
CA SER A 306 -1.72 -4.34 -10.65
C SER A 306 -0.40 -4.87 -11.23
N THR A 307 0.63 -4.03 -11.25
CA THR A 307 2.01 -4.41 -11.58
C THR A 307 2.77 -4.79 -10.30
N ALA A 308 3.81 -5.62 -10.42
CA ALA A 308 4.63 -6.02 -9.27
C ALA A 308 5.61 -4.94 -8.82
N GLN A 309 6.14 -4.15 -9.76
CA GLN A 309 7.22 -3.19 -9.49
C GLN A 309 6.98 -1.83 -10.15
N GLY A 310 5.73 -1.39 -10.22
CA GLY A 310 5.39 -0.07 -10.77
C GLY A 310 5.49 0.02 -12.29
N THR A 311 6.06 -1.00 -12.93
CA THR A 311 6.32 -1.03 -14.38
C THR A 311 5.60 -2.19 -15.05
N PRO A 312 5.17 -2.02 -16.32
CA PRO A 312 4.54 -3.10 -17.07
C PRO A 312 5.47 -4.31 -17.20
N SER A 313 5.03 -5.47 -16.71
CA SER A 313 5.79 -6.73 -16.83
C SER A 313 4.86 -7.95 -16.69
N ASN A 314 5.39 -9.13 -17.01
CA ASN A 314 4.63 -10.38 -16.81
C ASN A 314 4.63 -10.85 -15.35
N THR A 315 5.41 -10.24 -14.45
CA THR A 315 5.46 -10.59 -13.03
C THR A 315 4.10 -10.38 -12.39
N SER A 316 3.53 -11.43 -11.79
CA SER A 316 2.22 -11.36 -11.14
C SER A 316 2.29 -10.59 -9.83
N ALA A 317 1.34 -9.68 -9.63
CA ALA A 317 1.05 -9.07 -8.34
C ALA A 317 -0.41 -9.23 -7.97
N TRP A 318 -1.33 -9.21 -8.94
CA TRP A 318 -2.78 -9.48 -8.85
C TRP A 318 -3.54 -8.90 -7.65
N HIS A 319 -3.01 -7.92 -6.91
CA HIS A 319 -3.72 -7.28 -5.80
C HIS A 319 -5.06 -6.74 -6.30
N LEU A 320 -5.01 -5.98 -7.39
CA LEU A 320 -6.16 -5.48 -8.13
C LEU A 320 -6.13 -6.11 -9.52
N SER A 321 -7.15 -6.88 -9.89
CA SER A 321 -7.26 -7.46 -11.22
C SER A 321 -8.73 -7.61 -11.60
N LEU A 322 -9.18 -6.80 -12.56
CA LEU A 322 -10.52 -6.85 -13.12
C LEU A 322 -10.45 -6.94 -14.63
N GLY A 323 -11.08 -7.95 -15.21
CA GLY A 323 -11.16 -8.09 -16.66
C GLY A 323 -12.37 -8.88 -17.13
N MET A 324 -12.58 -8.88 -18.43
CA MET A 324 -13.62 -9.62 -19.13
C MET A 324 -13.04 -10.85 -19.82
N ARG A 325 -13.83 -11.94 -19.81
CA ARG A 325 -13.51 -13.20 -20.49
C ARG A 325 -14.71 -13.78 -21.20
N ALA A 326 -14.44 -14.65 -22.17
CA ALA A 326 -15.47 -15.45 -22.79
C ALA A 326 -16.19 -16.31 -21.73
N ALA A 327 -17.51 -16.43 -21.86
CA ALA A 327 -18.31 -17.35 -21.08
C ALA A 327 -18.73 -18.55 -21.94
N THR A 328 -19.04 -19.67 -21.28
CA THR A 328 -19.62 -20.86 -21.94
C THR A 328 -20.99 -20.58 -22.53
N ASP A 329 -21.74 -19.65 -21.97
CA ASP A 329 -23.01 -19.17 -22.53
C ASP A 329 -22.71 -18.07 -23.58
N PRO A 330 -23.14 -18.23 -24.85
CA PRO A 330 -22.91 -17.23 -25.91
C PRO A 330 -23.61 -15.89 -25.67
N GLY A 331 -24.67 -15.85 -24.85
CA GLY A 331 -25.34 -14.62 -24.43
C GLY A 331 -24.63 -13.89 -23.29
N LYS A 332 -23.60 -14.49 -22.69
CA LYS A 332 -22.90 -13.95 -21.52
C LYS A 332 -21.44 -13.58 -21.79
N VAL A 333 -20.93 -12.71 -20.95
CA VAL A 333 -19.50 -12.43 -20.78
C VAL A 333 -19.20 -12.48 -19.29
N ASN A 334 -17.99 -12.87 -18.93
CA ASN A 334 -17.58 -13.02 -17.55
C ASN A 334 -16.78 -11.79 -17.10
N LEU A 335 -17.29 -11.02 -16.14
CA LEU A 335 -16.49 -10.10 -15.35
C LEU A 335 -15.77 -10.93 -14.27
N GLN A 336 -14.45 -11.03 -14.40
CA GLN A 336 -13.62 -11.90 -13.58
C GLN A 336 -12.65 -11.07 -12.74
N LEU A 337 -12.71 -11.29 -11.43
CA LEU A 337 -11.77 -10.73 -10.47
C LEU A 337 -10.70 -11.76 -10.07
N TYR A 338 -9.51 -11.25 -9.78
CA TYR A 338 -8.51 -11.92 -8.96
C TYR A 338 -8.04 -10.95 -7.89
N THR A 339 -7.57 -11.51 -6.78
CA THR A 339 -6.80 -10.76 -5.78
C THR A 339 -5.56 -11.57 -5.38
N HIS A 340 -4.62 -10.92 -4.71
CA HIS A 340 -3.44 -11.52 -4.12
C HIS A 340 -3.44 -11.19 -2.64
N THR A 341 -3.49 -12.20 -1.77
CA THR A 341 -3.48 -12.01 -0.32
C THR A 341 -2.26 -12.62 0.31
N LEU A 342 -1.94 -12.18 1.52
CA LEU A 342 -0.94 -12.82 2.35
C LEU A 342 -1.52 -14.08 2.99
N ARG A 343 -0.85 -15.20 2.76
CA ARG A 343 -0.99 -16.41 3.55
C ARG A 343 0.05 -16.36 4.66
N PRO A 344 -0.37 -16.42 5.95
CA PRO A 344 0.57 -16.56 7.05
C PRO A 344 1.50 -17.76 6.86
N ALA A 345 2.71 -17.68 7.42
CA ALA A 345 3.63 -18.80 7.38
C ALA A 345 3.07 -20.02 8.11
N SER A 346 3.31 -21.22 7.57
CA SER A 346 2.87 -22.47 8.19
C SER A 346 3.82 -22.98 9.28
N GLU A 347 5.04 -22.45 9.32
CA GLU A 347 6.10 -22.83 10.25
C GLU A 347 6.67 -21.57 10.93
N PRO A 348 7.24 -21.70 12.15
CA PRO A 348 8.05 -20.66 12.75
C PRO A 348 9.20 -20.23 11.82
N GLU A 349 9.73 -19.02 12.03
CA GLU A 349 10.88 -18.48 11.30
C GLU A 349 10.69 -18.41 9.77
N ALA A 350 9.46 -18.19 9.31
CA ALA A 350 9.16 -17.94 7.90
C ALA A 350 8.29 -16.70 7.69
N ALA A 351 8.55 -15.96 6.63
CA ALA A 351 7.72 -14.84 6.18
C ALA A 351 6.40 -15.35 5.55
N PRO A 352 5.32 -14.56 5.57
CA PRO A 352 4.10 -14.90 4.85
C PRO A 352 4.36 -14.98 3.33
N THR A 353 3.48 -15.67 2.61
CA THR A 353 3.57 -15.81 1.14
C THR A 353 2.38 -15.17 0.46
N ALA A 354 2.62 -14.43 -0.63
CA ALA A 354 1.54 -13.91 -1.46
C ALA A 354 0.93 -15.04 -2.30
N ILE A 355 -0.40 -15.14 -2.29
CA ILE A 355 -1.15 -16.17 -3.00
C ILE A 355 -2.24 -15.57 -3.87
N SER A 356 -2.37 -16.09 -5.09
CA SER A 356 -3.49 -15.74 -5.95
C SER A 356 -4.78 -16.39 -5.50
N GLN A 357 -5.83 -15.58 -5.42
CA GLN A 357 -7.19 -16.03 -5.17
C GLN A 357 -8.09 -15.63 -6.34
N GLY A 358 -8.97 -16.56 -6.73
CA GLY A 358 -9.80 -16.48 -7.93
C GLY A 358 -9.59 -17.69 -8.85
N PRO A 359 -10.23 -17.73 -10.03
CA PRO A 359 -11.10 -16.68 -10.56
C PRO A 359 -12.40 -16.50 -9.77
N PHE A 360 -12.83 -15.24 -9.64
CA PHE A 360 -14.15 -14.90 -9.11
C PHE A 360 -15.05 -14.44 -10.25
N ASP A 361 -15.90 -15.35 -10.72
CA ASP A 361 -16.64 -15.21 -11.99
C ASP A 361 -18.06 -14.69 -11.81
N THR A 362 -18.35 -13.57 -12.49
CA THR A 362 -19.69 -12.98 -12.60
C THR A 362 -20.12 -12.93 -14.06
N LEU A 363 -21.15 -13.71 -14.40
CA LEU A 363 -21.74 -13.73 -15.73
C LEU A 363 -22.69 -12.54 -15.91
N VAL A 364 -22.45 -11.76 -16.96
CA VAL A 364 -23.24 -10.59 -17.34
C VAL A 364 -23.75 -10.75 -18.77
N ASP A 365 -24.94 -10.23 -19.05
CA ASP A 365 -25.53 -10.20 -20.38
C ASP A 365 -24.71 -9.34 -21.35
N ARG A 366 -24.33 -9.92 -22.49
CA ARG A 366 -23.47 -9.25 -23.49
C ARG A 366 -24.15 -8.03 -24.10
N ASP A 367 -25.45 -8.13 -24.39
CA ASP A 367 -26.24 -7.05 -25.00
C ASP A 367 -26.41 -5.86 -24.05
N LYS A 368 -26.26 -6.07 -22.74
CA LYS A 368 -26.30 -5.00 -21.72
C LYS A 368 -24.97 -4.27 -21.61
N LEU A 369 -23.84 -4.96 -21.77
CA LEU A 369 -22.52 -4.35 -21.64
C LEU A 369 -22.03 -3.65 -22.92
N LEU A 370 -22.17 -4.32 -24.07
CA LEU A 370 -21.54 -3.85 -25.31
C LEU A 370 -22.06 -2.46 -25.71
N ASN A 371 -21.15 -1.52 -25.96
CA ASN A 371 -21.40 -0.14 -26.36
C ASN A 371 -22.22 0.71 -25.37
N ASN A 372 -22.44 0.24 -24.14
CA ASN A 372 -23.11 1.00 -23.08
C ASN A 372 -22.13 1.38 -21.99
N TRP A 373 -22.34 2.55 -21.38
CA TRP A 373 -21.66 2.89 -20.13
C TRP A 373 -22.14 1.97 -19.01
N ASN A 374 -21.19 1.42 -18.27
CA ASN A 374 -21.43 0.57 -17.13
C ASN A 374 -20.52 1.01 -15.99
N HIS A 375 -21.09 1.05 -14.80
CA HIS A 375 -20.35 1.27 -13.57
C HIS A 375 -20.04 -0.08 -12.94
N VAL A 376 -18.77 -0.31 -12.64
CA VAL A 376 -18.34 -1.48 -11.88
C VAL A 376 -17.64 -1.01 -10.62
N ALA A 377 -17.97 -1.65 -9.51
CA ALA A 377 -17.24 -1.49 -8.27
C ALA A 377 -16.99 -2.85 -7.62
N PHE A 378 -15.92 -2.96 -6.85
CA PHE A 378 -15.72 -4.08 -5.96
C PHE A 378 -15.13 -3.65 -4.63
N THR A 379 -15.48 -4.39 -3.57
CA THR A 379 -14.95 -4.22 -2.22
C THR A 379 -14.18 -5.46 -1.81
N PHE A 380 -13.13 -5.26 -1.02
CA PHE A 380 -12.31 -6.31 -0.40
C PHE A 380 -12.21 -6.00 1.11
N ASP A 381 -12.39 -7.01 1.97
CA ASP A 381 -12.39 -6.87 3.44
C ASP A 381 -11.53 -7.93 4.16
N SER A 382 -10.52 -8.48 3.48
CA SER A 382 -9.71 -9.62 3.91
C SER A 382 -10.45 -10.95 4.10
N GLN A 383 -11.79 -10.97 4.04
CA GLN A 383 -12.60 -12.17 4.19
C GLN A 383 -13.37 -12.50 2.89
N SER A 384 -13.72 -11.48 2.13
CA SER A 384 -14.59 -11.54 0.98
C SER A 384 -14.26 -10.49 -0.08
N LEU A 385 -14.67 -10.81 -1.31
CA LEU A 385 -14.75 -9.88 -2.44
C LEU A 385 -16.21 -9.72 -2.83
N THR A 386 -16.70 -8.49 -2.92
CA THR A 386 -18.08 -8.22 -3.37
C THR A 386 -18.04 -7.37 -4.62
N LEU A 387 -18.70 -7.82 -5.70
CA LEU A 387 -18.80 -7.11 -6.97
C LEU A 387 -20.18 -6.44 -7.10
N PHE A 388 -20.17 -5.20 -7.56
CA PHE A 388 -21.32 -4.38 -7.88
C PHE A 388 -21.26 -3.98 -9.36
N LEU A 389 -22.42 -4.00 -10.01
CA LEU A 389 -22.58 -3.55 -11.40
C LEU A 389 -23.80 -2.63 -11.47
N ASN A 390 -23.61 -1.42 -11.97
CA ASN A 390 -24.64 -0.39 -12.13
C ASN A 390 -25.43 -0.16 -10.82
N GLY A 391 -24.68 0.10 -9.74
CA GLY A 391 -25.21 0.35 -8.40
C GLY A 391 -25.72 -0.89 -7.64
N LYS A 392 -25.80 -2.07 -8.26
CA LYS A 392 -26.39 -3.26 -7.63
C LYS A 392 -25.34 -4.31 -7.28
N GLN A 393 -25.41 -4.85 -6.07
CA GLN A 393 -24.61 -6.01 -5.69
C GLN A 393 -24.92 -7.20 -6.60
N THR A 394 -23.91 -7.70 -7.30
CA THR A 394 -24.07 -8.84 -8.21
C THR A 394 -23.68 -10.14 -7.52
N LYS A 395 -22.54 -10.17 -6.83
CA LYS A 395 -22.04 -11.39 -6.18
C LYS A 395 -21.05 -11.08 -5.07
N GLN A 396 -21.07 -11.90 -4.02
CA GLN A 396 -20.05 -11.93 -2.97
C GLN A 396 -19.35 -13.28 -3.01
N TYR A 397 -18.04 -13.27 -2.83
CA TYR A 397 -17.18 -14.45 -2.77
C TYR A 397 -16.42 -14.43 -1.46
N LEU A 398 -16.49 -15.52 -0.70
CA LEU A 398 -15.57 -15.74 0.40
C LEU A 398 -14.18 -16.05 -0.17
N LEU A 399 -13.16 -15.48 0.43
CA LEU A 399 -11.78 -15.80 0.10
C LEU A 399 -11.46 -17.21 0.61
N PRO A 400 -10.96 -18.12 -0.25
CA PRO A 400 -10.50 -19.44 0.19
C PRO A 400 -9.46 -19.38 1.32
N VAL A 401 -8.60 -18.37 1.30
CA VAL A 401 -7.61 -18.07 2.35
C VAL A 401 -7.80 -16.61 2.76
N PRO A 402 -8.46 -16.36 3.89
CA PRO A 402 -8.61 -15.00 4.39
C PRO A 402 -7.28 -14.39 4.82
N GLY A 403 -7.16 -13.07 4.68
CA GLY A 403 -5.95 -12.31 4.97
C GLY A 403 -5.89 -11.02 4.14
N PRO A 404 -5.02 -10.06 4.52
CA PRO A 404 -4.90 -8.79 3.82
C PRO A 404 -4.36 -8.98 2.40
N ALA A 405 -4.67 -8.03 1.52
CA ALA A 405 -4.11 -8.02 0.19
C ALA A 405 -2.61 -7.65 0.24
N SER A 406 -1.77 -8.37 -0.51
CA SER A 406 -0.31 -8.23 -0.47
C SER A 406 0.20 -7.01 -1.23
N GLU A 407 1.41 -6.54 -0.90
CA GLU A 407 2.07 -5.43 -1.59
C GLU A 407 2.05 -5.57 -3.12
N PHE A 408 1.85 -4.45 -3.81
CA PHE A 408 1.97 -4.34 -5.26
C PHE A 408 2.74 -3.07 -5.63
N GLY A 409 3.21 -2.98 -6.87
CA GLY A 409 4.08 -1.90 -7.30
C GLY A 409 3.37 -0.72 -7.96
N GLY A 410 2.26 -0.96 -8.67
CA GLY A 410 1.53 0.06 -9.43
C GLY A 410 0.33 -0.53 -10.17
N LEU A 411 -0.23 0.18 -11.14
CA LEU A 411 -1.45 -0.25 -11.84
C LEU A 411 -1.32 -0.07 -13.36
N VAL A 412 -1.90 -1.00 -14.12
CA VAL A 412 -2.22 -0.80 -15.53
C VAL A 412 -3.73 -0.60 -15.64
N ILE A 413 -4.17 0.50 -16.28
CA ILE A 413 -5.58 0.72 -16.65
C ILE A 413 -5.72 0.51 -18.16
N GLY A 414 -6.79 -0.18 -18.56
CA GLY A 414 -7.07 -0.52 -19.95
C GLY A 414 -6.20 -1.65 -20.51
N GLY A 415 -5.56 -2.45 -19.66
CA GLY A 415 -4.81 -3.60 -20.15
C GLY A 415 -4.26 -4.54 -19.08
N HIS A 416 -3.69 -5.66 -19.56
CA HIS A 416 -2.98 -6.62 -18.72
C HIS A 416 -1.71 -5.98 -18.17
N ARG A 417 -1.26 -6.41 -17.00
CA ARG A 417 -0.06 -5.89 -16.30
C ARG A 417 1.23 -5.83 -17.14
N ALA A 418 1.34 -6.58 -18.24
CA ALA A 418 2.46 -6.51 -19.17
C ALA A 418 2.29 -5.45 -20.28
N GLY A 419 1.16 -4.74 -20.30
CA GLY A 419 0.82 -3.73 -21.30
C GLY A 419 0.44 -4.29 -22.69
N THR A 420 0.41 -5.61 -22.87
CA THR A 420 0.35 -6.25 -24.20
C THR A 420 -0.62 -7.42 -24.32
N GLY A 421 -1.20 -7.58 -25.53
CA GLY A 421 -1.94 -8.76 -26.01
C GLY A 421 -3.32 -9.01 -25.39
N ARG A 422 -3.69 -8.32 -24.31
CA ARG A 422 -4.95 -8.51 -23.55
C ARG A 422 -5.55 -7.16 -23.15
N ASN A 423 -5.34 -6.16 -23.99
CA ASN A 423 -5.72 -4.77 -23.75
C ASN A 423 -7.23 -4.57 -23.93
N TYR A 424 -7.72 -3.49 -23.35
CA TYR A 424 -9.10 -3.05 -23.46
C TYR A 424 -9.37 -2.31 -24.76
N ASP A 425 -10.62 -2.39 -25.20
CA ASP A 425 -11.13 -1.72 -26.39
C ASP A 425 -12.44 -1.03 -26.02
N GLY A 426 -12.40 0.30 -25.91
CA GLY A 426 -13.52 1.09 -25.40
C GLY A 426 -13.08 2.31 -24.61
N LEU A 427 -13.99 2.83 -23.79
CA LEU A 427 -13.75 3.98 -22.91
C LEU A 427 -13.71 3.56 -21.44
N ILE A 428 -12.86 4.20 -20.65
CA ILE A 428 -12.86 4.11 -19.18
C ILE A 428 -12.88 5.54 -18.61
N ASP A 429 -13.59 5.70 -17.50
CA ASP A 429 -13.74 6.98 -16.82
C ASP A 429 -13.85 6.81 -15.29
N GLU A 430 -13.61 7.89 -14.54
CA GLU A 430 -13.86 8.01 -13.09
C GLU A 430 -13.25 6.87 -12.23
N VAL A 431 -11.99 6.49 -12.51
CA VAL A 431 -11.33 5.39 -11.79
C VAL A 431 -10.94 5.85 -10.38
N THR A 432 -11.53 5.23 -9.37
CA THR A 432 -11.46 5.69 -7.98
C THR A 432 -11.17 4.54 -7.02
N VAL A 433 -10.30 4.77 -6.04
CA VAL A 433 -9.92 3.78 -5.03
C VAL A 433 -9.96 4.38 -3.63
N TRP A 434 -10.50 3.63 -2.67
CA TRP A 434 -10.53 3.97 -1.25
C TRP A 434 -9.84 2.89 -0.41
N GLN A 435 -9.15 3.29 0.67
CA GLN A 435 -8.56 2.43 1.70
C GLN A 435 -9.60 2.10 2.79
N ARG A 436 -10.80 1.70 2.36
CA ARG A 436 -11.88 1.21 3.22
C ARG A 436 -12.91 0.48 2.38
N VAL A 437 -13.79 -0.28 3.03
CA VAL A 437 -15.02 -0.78 2.39
C VAL A 437 -16.05 0.35 2.33
N LEU A 438 -16.53 0.66 1.12
CA LEU A 438 -17.72 1.48 0.93
C LEU A 438 -18.97 0.65 1.24
N SER A 439 -19.92 1.25 1.93
CA SER A 439 -21.24 0.64 2.15
C SER A 439 -22.03 0.53 0.85
N MET A 440 -23.04 -0.34 0.83
CA MET A 440 -23.94 -0.47 -0.32
C MET A 440 -24.60 0.87 -0.69
N THR A 441 -25.03 1.64 0.31
CA THR A 441 -25.61 2.98 0.10
C THR A 441 -24.61 3.94 -0.53
N GLU A 442 -23.36 3.98 -0.05
CA GLU A 442 -22.33 4.83 -0.65
C GLU A 442 -22.05 4.44 -2.12
N LEU A 443 -22.09 3.15 -2.45
CA LEU A 443 -21.87 2.67 -3.82
C LEU A 443 -23.06 2.97 -4.74
N GLU A 444 -24.29 2.87 -4.23
CA GLU A 444 -25.50 3.28 -4.95
C GLU A 444 -25.49 4.80 -5.20
N GLU A 445 -25.16 5.60 -4.19
CA GLU A 445 -25.03 7.05 -4.30
C GLU A 445 -23.89 7.45 -5.26
N LEU A 446 -22.75 6.75 -5.23
CA LEU A 446 -21.65 6.97 -6.16
C LEU A 446 -22.11 6.72 -7.60
N PHE A 447 -22.78 5.60 -7.85
CA PHE A 447 -23.36 5.29 -9.16
C PHE A 447 -24.34 6.38 -9.62
N GLU A 448 -25.33 6.71 -8.78
CA GLU A 448 -26.37 7.67 -9.16
C GLU A 448 -25.82 9.09 -9.38
N SER A 449 -24.87 9.52 -8.54
CA SER A 449 -24.27 10.86 -8.65
C SER A 449 -23.39 11.02 -9.89
N GLN A 450 -22.79 9.92 -10.36
CA GLN A 450 -21.97 9.91 -11.57
C GLN A 450 -22.80 9.70 -12.84
N ASP A 451 -23.95 9.00 -12.77
CA ASP A 451 -24.85 8.73 -13.90
C ASP A 451 -25.77 9.92 -14.24
N LYS A 452 -26.14 10.74 -13.24
CA LYS A 452 -27.08 11.87 -13.40
C LYS A 452 -26.35 13.18 -13.75
N GLN A 453 -25.82 13.29 -14.97
CA GLN A 453 -25.53 14.57 -15.67
C GLN A 453 -25.12 14.32 -17.12
#